data_AF-A0A4R1WKX8-F1
#
_entry.id   AF-A0A4R1WKX8-F1
#
_cell.length_a   1.000
_cell.length_b   1.000
_cell.length_c   1.000
_cell.angle_alpha   90.00
_cell.angle_beta   90.00
_cell.angle_gamma   90.00
#
_symmetry.space_group_name_H-M   'P 1'
#
loop_
_entity.id
_entity.type
_entity.pdbx_description
1 polymer ?
#
loop_
_entity_poly.entity_id
_entity_poly.type
_entity_poly.pdbx_seq_one_letter_code
_entity_poly.pdbx_strand_id
1 'polypeptide(L)'
;MLLAAARTSRAPSERLSKLSLFDLASNSVVLERPLGRASLFSAVASAVRLREKQFRMRDRLVELDKSEAVLRELNRSLEERVASRTAEIEEQIAARALAEESLRQSQKLEAVGQLTGGIAHDFNNMLTAVIAGINISKRRIAAGRFDEVDRFMDAASKSASRAAALVARLLAFSRRQTLDARPLDTPSQLSQTCQLLRSTLPENIVITLDVESDVGAVFADATQLESALLNMAINARDAMPDGGRLHIRAR
;
A
#
# COMPACT_ATOMS: atom_id res chain seq x y z
N MET A 1 5.79 62.92 -24.37
CA MET A 1 5.58 64.21 -25.03
C MET A 1 6.72 65.13 -24.61
N LEU A 2 7.64 65.46 -25.51
CA LEU A 2 8.81 66.31 -25.20
C LEU A 2 8.72 67.56 -26.09
N LEU A 3 8.46 68.72 -25.48
CA LEU A 3 8.46 70.02 -26.15
C LEU A 3 9.88 70.59 -26.12
N ALA A 4 10.54 70.68 -27.28
CA ALA A 4 11.81 71.37 -27.42
C ALA A 4 11.56 72.74 -28.09
N ALA A 5 11.66 73.81 -27.31
CA ALA A 5 11.67 75.19 -27.83
C ALA A 5 13.14 75.61 -28.04
N ALA A 6 13.56 75.82 -29.28
CA ALA A 6 14.87 76.40 -29.58
C ALA A 6 14.69 77.65 -30.46
N ARG A 7 14.97 78.83 -29.88
CA ARG A 7 15.19 80.07 -30.63
C ARG A 7 16.62 80.06 -31.21
N THR A 8 16.72 80.69 -32.38
CA THR A 8 17.92 81.28 -33.03
C THR A 8 18.94 80.37 -33.75
N SER A 9 19.02 80.62 -35.07
CA SER A 9 20.06 80.38 -36.09
C SER A 9 21.27 79.48 -35.79
N ARG A 10 21.33 78.31 -36.46
CA ARG A 10 22.56 77.76 -37.09
C ARG A 10 22.28 76.53 -37.98
N ALA A 11 23.21 76.34 -38.93
CA ALA A 11 23.46 75.36 -40.01
C ALA A 11 22.44 74.25 -40.39
N PRO A 12 22.31 73.90 -41.69
CA PRO A 12 21.40 72.84 -42.19
C PRO A 12 21.79 71.40 -41.77
N SER A 13 23.05 71.14 -41.43
CA SER A 13 23.59 69.79 -41.19
C SER A 13 23.24 69.21 -39.80
N GLU A 14 22.96 70.03 -38.79
CA GLU A 14 22.55 69.57 -37.45
C GLU A 14 21.05 69.23 -37.34
N ARG A 15 20.23 69.62 -38.33
CA ARG A 15 18.81 69.27 -38.35
C ARG A 15 18.57 67.80 -38.71
N LEU A 16 19.42 67.21 -39.54
CA LEU A 16 19.30 65.83 -39.99
C LEU A 16 19.75 64.82 -38.92
N SER A 17 20.73 65.17 -38.08
CA SER A 17 21.22 64.30 -36.99
C SER A 17 20.25 64.22 -35.80
N LYS A 18 19.45 65.27 -35.55
CA LYS A 18 18.37 65.21 -34.55
C LYS A 18 17.23 64.31 -35.03
N LEU A 19 16.89 64.33 -36.32
CA LEU A 19 15.88 63.44 -36.90
C LEU A 19 16.26 61.95 -36.81
N SER A 20 17.54 61.59 -36.99
CA SER A 20 17.99 60.18 -36.91
C SER A 20 18.02 59.61 -35.49
N LEU A 21 18.13 60.46 -34.45
CA LEU A 21 18.03 60.04 -33.05
C LEU A 21 16.58 59.77 -32.62
N PHE A 22 15.59 60.36 -33.32
CA PHE A 22 14.16 60.14 -33.02
C PHE A 22 13.60 58.84 -33.62
N ASP A 23 14.21 58.28 -34.65
CA ASP A 23 13.82 56.98 -35.22
C ASP A 23 14.05 55.79 -34.27
N LEU A 24 14.83 55.99 -33.19
CA LEU A 24 15.06 55.01 -32.13
C LEU A 24 14.01 55.07 -30.99
N ALA A 25 13.27 56.18 -30.86
CA ALA A 25 12.29 56.35 -29.78
C ALA A 25 10.87 56.05 -30.30
N SER A 26 10.44 54.79 -30.13
CA SER A 26 9.23 54.20 -30.74
C SER A 26 7.89 54.93 -30.48
N ASN A 27 7.85 55.95 -29.61
CA ASN A 27 6.66 56.71 -29.25
C ASN A 27 6.95 58.21 -29.01
N SER A 28 7.57 58.91 -29.96
CA SER A 28 7.77 60.37 -29.85
C SER A 28 7.09 61.15 -30.98
N VAL A 29 6.56 62.33 -30.65
CA VAL A 29 6.00 63.31 -31.60
C VAL A 29 6.77 64.60 -31.39
N VAL A 30 7.44 65.08 -32.44
CA VAL A 30 8.27 66.28 -32.38
C VAL A 30 7.49 67.48 -32.91
N LEU A 31 7.17 68.42 -32.01
CA LEU A 31 6.46 69.66 -32.33
C LEU A 31 7.44 70.84 -32.30
N GLU A 32 7.81 71.37 -33.48
CA GLU A 32 8.61 72.60 -33.60
C GLU A 32 7.69 73.82 -33.83
N ARG A 33 8.14 75.01 -33.40
CA ARG A 33 7.43 76.29 -33.63
C ARG A 33 8.21 77.21 -34.58
N PRO A 34 7.56 77.87 -35.55
CA PRO A 34 6.16 77.69 -35.95
C PRO A 34 5.94 76.28 -36.52
N LEU A 35 4.72 75.75 -36.37
CA LEU A 35 4.38 74.38 -36.78
C LEU A 35 4.70 74.18 -38.26
N GLY A 36 5.85 73.54 -38.52
CA GLY A 36 6.32 73.24 -39.86
C GLY A 36 5.79 71.90 -40.35
N ARG A 37 5.89 71.68 -41.67
CA ARG A 37 5.45 70.44 -42.33
C ARG A 37 6.04 69.18 -41.67
N ALA A 38 7.29 69.23 -41.21
CA ALA A 38 7.97 68.11 -40.56
C ALA A 38 7.30 67.64 -39.25
N SER A 39 6.79 68.55 -38.43
CA SER A 39 6.06 68.20 -37.19
C SER A 39 4.69 67.56 -37.48
N LEU A 40 4.02 68.01 -38.54
CA LEU A 40 2.78 67.38 -39.01
C LEU A 40 3.05 65.96 -39.52
N PHE A 41 4.10 65.76 -40.32
CA PHE A 41 4.50 64.41 -40.78
C PHE A 41 4.87 63.49 -39.62
N SER A 42 5.63 63.97 -38.63
CA SER A 42 5.98 63.19 -37.43
C SER A 42 4.74 62.81 -36.61
N ALA A 43 3.81 63.74 -36.41
CA ALA A 43 2.56 63.47 -35.70
C ALA A 43 1.68 62.45 -36.43
N VAL A 44 1.54 62.57 -37.75
CA VAL A 44 0.80 61.60 -38.58
C VAL A 44 1.48 60.24 -38.58
N ALA A 45 2.80 60.17 -38.76
CA ALA A 45 3.55 58.91 -38.74
C ALA A 45 3.43 58.18 -37.39
N SER A 46 3.50 58.91 -36.28
CA SER A 46 3.29 58.34 -34.95
C SER A 46 1.85 57.90 -34.71
N ALA A 47 0.85 58.64 -35.22
CA ALA A 47 -0.55 58.23 -35.17
C ALA A 47 -0.81 56.94 -35.98
N VAL A 48 -0.21 56.81 -37.17
CA VAL A 48 -0.30 55.59 -38.01
C VAL A 48 0.36 54.40 -37.30
N ARG A 49 1.57 54.55 -36.74
CA ARG A 49 2.24 53.48 -35.99
C ARG A 49 1.45 53.03 -34.75
N LEU A 50 0.85 53.98 -34.03
CA LEU A 50 -0.01 53.66 -32.88
C LEU A 50 -1.23 52.85 -33.33
N ARG A 51 -1.82 53.23 -34.46
CA ARG A 51 -2.97 52.53 -35.06
C ARG A 51 -2.61 51.11 -35.52
N GLU A 52 -1.46 50.92 -36.17
CA GLU A 52 -0.94 49.59 -36.52
C GLU A 52 -0.68 48.72 -35.29
N LYS A 53 -0.11 49.29 -34.23
CA LYS A 53 0.11 48.58 -32.96
C LYS A 53 -1.21 48.17 -32.30
N GLN A 54 -2.23 49.03 -32.34
CA GLN A 54 -3.58 48.71 -31.87
C GLN A 54 -4.18 47.52 -32.63
N PHE A 55 -4.04 47.49 -33.95
CA PHE A 55 -4.54 46.36 -34.75
C PHE A 55 -3.83 45.05 -34.40
N ARG A 56 -2.49 45.05 -34.32
CA ARG A 56 -1.73 43.87 -33.91
C ARG A 56 -2.12 43.36 -32.52
N MET A 57 -2.33 44.28 -31.56
CA MET A 57 -2.75 43.91 -30.21
C MET A 57 -4.16 43.31 -30.20
N ARG A 58 -5.10 43.90 -30.95
CA ARG A 58 -6.45 43.36 -31.12
C ARG A 58 -6.40 41.95 -31.71
N ASP A 59 -5.62 41.76 -32.77
CA ASP A 59 -5.54 40.47 -33.45
C ASP A 59 -4.90 39.40 -32.53
N ARG A 60 -3.91 39.78 -31.71
CA ARG A 60 -3.32 38.90 -30.68
C ARG A 60 -4.30 38.55 -29.56
N LEU A 61 -5.15 39.48 -29.13
CA LEU A 61 -6.20 39.21 -28.14
C LEU A 61 -7.23 38.21 -28.68
N VAL A 62 -7.62 38.34 -29.96
CA VAL A 62 -8.50 37.38 -30.62
C VAL A 62 -7.85 36.00 -30.72
N GLU A 63 -6.56 35.93 -31.00
CA GLU A 63 -5.81 34.67 -31.04
C GLU A 63 -5.72 34.00 -29.67
N LEU A 64 -5.46 34.78 -28.61
CA LEU A 64 -5.41 34.30 -27.23
C LEU A 64 -6.77 33.78 -26.76
N ASP A 65 -7.85 34.50 -27.06
CA ASP A 65 -9.22 34.10 -26.72
C ASP A 65 -9.59 32.75 -27.39
N LYS A 66 -9.22 32.59 -28.67
CA LYS A 66 -9.38 31.32 -29.39
C LYS A 66 -8.57 30.20 -28.76
N SER A 67 -7.29 30.45 -28.43
CA SER A 67 -6.44 29.44 -27.78
C SER A 67 -6.98 29.06 -26.40
N GLU A 68 -7.48 30.01 -25.63
CA GLU A 68 -8.04 29.78 -24.30
C GLU A 68 -9.32 28.94 -24.40
N ALA A 69 -10.18 29.20 -25.38
CA ALA A 69 -11.35 28.39 -25.66
C ALA A 69 -10.98 26.93 -26.00
N VAL A 70 -9.97 26.73 -26.85
CA VAL A 70 -9.48 25.37 -27.19
C VAL A 70 -8.91 24.66 -25.96
N LEU A 71 -8.12 25.35 -25.13
CA LEU A 71 -7.57 24.77 -23.90
C LEU A 71 -8.66 24.39 -22.90
N ARG A 72 -9.68 25.24 -22.73
CA ARG A 72 -10.83 24.94 -21.87
C ARG A 72 -11.56 23.68 -22.34
N GLU A 73 -11.81 23.56 -23.63
CA GLU A 73 -12.50 22.40 -24.20
C GLU A 73 -11.66 21.12 -24.05
N LEU A 74 -10.35 21.20 -24.31
CA LEU A 74 -9.45 20.07 -24.15
C LEU A 74 -9.35 19.62 -22.70
N ASN A 75 -9.24 20.56 -21.76
CA ASN A 75 -9.22 20.26 -20.33
C ASN A 75 -10.52 19.59 -19.89
N ARG A 76 -11.67 20.12 -20.31
CA ARG A 76 -12.96 19.49 -20.03
C ARG A 76 -13.02 18.06 -20.55
N SER A 77 -12.61 17.83 -21.80
CA SER A 77 -12.58 16.49 -22.38
C SER A 77 -11.61 15.56 -21.63
N LEU A 78 -10.46 16.07 -21.18
CA LEU A 78 -9.51 15.30 -20.39
C LEU A 78 -10.08 14.94 -19.02
N GLU A 79 -10.73 15.88 -18.33
CA GLU A 79 -11.40 15.66 -17.05
C GLU A 79 -12.51 14.59 -17.17
N GLU A 80 -13.33 14.67 -18.22
CA GLU A 80 -14.36 13.67 -18.52
C GLU A 80 -13.75 12.27 -18.76
N ARG A 81 -12.65 12.20 -19.53
CA ARG A 81 -11.94 10.94 -19.78
C ARG A 81 -11.29 10.36 -18.53
N VAL A 82 -10.67 11.21 -17.70
CA VAL A 82 -10.05 10.79 -16.43
C VAL A 82 -11.12 10.28 -15.47
N ALA A 83 -12.25 10.98 -15.34
CA ALA A 83 -13.37 10.54 -14.51
C ALA A 83 -13.92 9.19 -14.97
N SER A 84 -14.16 9.02 -16.28
CA SER A 84 -14.61 7.75 -16.85
C SER A 84 -13.61 6.63 -16.58
N ARG A 85 -12.32 6.87 -16.81
CA ARG A 85 -11.28 5.83 -16.62
C ARG A 85 -11.08 5.47 -15.15
N THR A 86 -11.22 6.43 -14.25
CA THR A 86 -11.14 6.18 -12.81
C THR A 86 -12.29 5.30 -12.35
N ALA A 87 -13.52 5.60 -12.78
CA ALA A 87 -14.69 4.77 -12.47
C ALA A 87 -14.56 3.34 -13.00
N GLU A 88 -14.07 3.16 -14.23
CA GLU A 88 -13.80 1.83 -14.80
C GLU A 88 -12.74 1.05 -14.00
N ILE A 89 -11.68 1.72 -13.55
CA ILE A 89 -10.62 1.09 -12.75
C ILE A 89 -11.17 0.68 -11.38
N GLU A 90 -11.96 1.53 -10.73
CA GLU A 90 -12.59 1.22 -9.45
C GLU A 90 -13.53 0.01 -9.55
N GLU A 91 -14.33 -0.07 -10.60
CA GLU A 91 -15.18 -1.23 -10.89
C GLU A 91 -14.35 -2.50 -11.11
N GLN A 92 -13.27 -2.42 -11.90
CA GLN A 92 -12.36 -3.55 -12.13
C GLN A 92 -11.68 -4.02 -10.85
N ILE A 93 -11.25 -3.10 -9.98
CA ILE A 93 -10.65 -3.43 -8.68
C ILE A 93 -11.68 -4.16 -7.80
N ALA A 94 -12.90 -3.65 -7.72
CA ALA A 94 -13.97 -4.27 -6.94
C ALA A 94 -14.31 -5.68 -7.45
N ALA A 95 -14.46 -5.85 -8.78
CA ALA A 95 -14.71 -7.13 -9.40
C ALA A 95 -13.56 -8.12 -9.18
N ARG A 96 -12.32 -7.64 -9.29
CA ARG A 96 -11.12 -8.46 -9.03
C ARG A 96 -11.04 -8.91 -7.58
N ALA A 97 -11.32 -8.03 -6.61
CA ALA A 97 -11.31 -8.37 -5.20
C ALA A 97 -12.35 -9.46 -4.88
N LEU A 98 -13.55 -9.38 -5.45
CA LEU A 98 -14.59 -10.41 -5.31
C LEU A 98 -14.16 -11.75 -5.92
N ALA A 99 -13.53 -11.72 -7.09
CA ALA A 99 -13.03 -12.92 -7.76
C ALA A 99 -11.89 -13.59 -6.98
N GLU A 100 -10.94 -12.79 -6.45
CA GLU A 100 -9.84 -13.27 -5.61
C GLU A 100 -10.36 -13.92 -4.31
N GLU A 101 -11.37 -13.33 -3.66
CA GLU A 101 -11.97 -13.92 -2.46
C GLU A 101 -12.70 -15.23 -2.77
N SER A 102 -13.46 -15.27 -3.87
CA SER A 102 -14.12 -16.49 -4.33
C SER A 102 -13.12 -17.60 -4.65
N LEU A 103 -12.02 -17.27 -5.34
CA LEU A 103 -10.94 -18.20 -5.64
C LEU A 103 -10.28 -18.72 -4.35
N ARG A 104 -9.99 -17.84 -3.40
CA ARG A 104 -9.43 -18.20 -2.09
C ARG A 104 -10.37 -19.15 -1.33
N GLN A 105 -11.68 -18.90 -1.39
CA GLN A 105 -12.68 -19.76 -0.77
C GLN A 105 -12.78 -21.12 -1.49
N SER A 106 -12.71 -21.14 -2.82
CA SER A 106 -12.74 -22.37 -3.62
C SER A 106 -11.50 -23.23 -3.38
N GLN A 107 -10.30 -22.64 -3.38
CA GLN A 107 -9.06 -23.33 -3.03
C GLN A 107 -9.09 -23.87 -1.60
N LYS A 108 -9.71 -23.13 -0.66
CA LYS A 108 -9.93 -23.65 0.70
C LYS A 108 -10.87 -24.85 0.69
N LEU A 109 -11.97 -24.80 -0.07
CA LEU A 109 -12.92 -25.93 -0.18
C LEU A 109 -12.29 -27.15 -0.86
N GLU A 110 -11.46 -26.95 -1.88
CA GLU A 110 -10.72 -28.02 -2.55
C GLU A 110 -9.66 -28.63 -1.63
N ALA A 111 -8.89 -27.80 -0.93
CA ALA A 111 -7.95 -28.24 0.08
C ALA A 111 -8.68 -28.99 1.21
N VAL A 112 -9.81 -28.47 1.71
CA VAL A 112 -10.66 -29.20 2.67
C VAL A 112 -11.13 -30.53 2.06
N GLY A 113 -11.55 -30.58 0.80
CA GLY A 113 -12.00 -31.82 0.16
C GLY A 113 -10.91 -32.90 0.09
N GLN A 114 -9.71 -32.54 -0.36
CA GLN A 114 -8.56 -33.46 -0.39
C GLN A 114 -8.10 -33.85 1.02
N LEU A 115 -8.06 -32.88 1.93
CA LEU A 115 -7.70 -33.09 3.34
C LEU A 115 -8.73 -33.98 4.03
N THR A 116 -10.04 -33.82 3.81
CA THR A 116 -11.07 -34.58 4.53
C THR A 116 -11.04 -36.06 4.16
N GLY A 117 -10.76 -36.42 2.91
CA GLY A 117 -10.63 -37.81 2.47
C GLY A 117 -9.38 -38.51 3.03
N GLY A 118 -8.21 -37.89 2.87
CA GLY A 118 -6.94 -38.43 3.36
C GLY A 118 -6.82 -38.42 4.88
N ILE A 119 -7.25 -37.33 5.54
CA ILE A 119 -7.20 -37.20 6.99
C ILE A 119 -8.21 -38.10 7.69
N ALA A 120 -9.44 -38.24 7.16
CA ALA A 120 -10.39 -39.17 7.77
C ALA A 120 -9.88 -40.61 7.73
N HIS A 121 -9.25 -41.00 6.61
CA HIS A 121 -8.60 -42.30 6.50
C HIS A 121 -7.47 -42.47 7.52
N ASP A 122 -6.56 -41.49 7.63
CA ASP A 122 -5.43 -41.56 8.56
C ASP A 122 -5.86 -41.52 10.03
N PHE A 123 -6.88 -40.72 10.35
CA PHE A 123 -7.48 -40.68 11.69
C PHE A 123 -8.11 -42.03 12.06
N ASN A 124 -8.84 -42.64 11.13
CA ASN A 124 -9.40 -43.98 11.33
C ASN A 124 -8.31 -45.05 11.51
N ASN A 125 -7.19 -44.92 10.80
CA ASN A 125 -6.05 -45.82 10.97
C ASN A 125 -5.41 -45.69 12.35
N MET A 126 -5.26 -44.46 12.86
CA MET A 126 -4.75 -44.21 14.20
C MET A 126 -5.71 -44.75 15.28
N LEU A 127 -7.02 -44.52 15.14
CA LEU A 127 -8.05 -45.07 16.02
C LEU A 127 -8.03 -46.60 16.03
N THR A 128 -7.90 -47.22 14.85
CA THR A 128 -7.82 -48.67 14.72
C THR A 128 -6.61 -49.23 15.48
N ALA A 129 -5.44 -48.57 15.36
CA ALA A 129 -4.24 -48.96 16.08
C ALA A 129 -4.38 -48.80 17.61
N VAL A 130 -5.02 -47.72 18.08
CA VAL A 130 -5.33 -47.50 19.51
C VAL A 130 -6.21 -48.64 20.04
N ILE A 131 -7.31 -48.92 19.36
CA ILE A 131 -8.27 -49.96 19.77
C ILE A 131 -7.60 -51.34 19.75
N ALA A 132 -6.79 -51.64 18.73
CA ALA A 132 -6.06 -52.89 18.62
C ALA A 132 -5.07 -53.08 19.78
N GLY A 133 -4.27 -52.06 20.10
CA GLY A 133 -3.31 -52.10 21.22
C GLY A 133 -4.01 -52.35 22.56
N ILE A 134 -5.12 -51.66 22.82
CA ILE A 134 -5.93 -51.85 24.05
C ILE A 134 -6.51 -53.27 24.11
N ASN A 135 -7.08 -53.77 23.01
CA ASN A 135 -7.71 -55.11 22.97
C ASN A 135 -6.69 -56.26 23.10
N ILE A 136 -5.50 -56.10 22.53
CA ILE A 136 -4.41 -57.08 22.69
C ILE A 136 -3.91 -57.07 24.14
N SER A 137 -3.71 -55.89 24.71
CA SER A 137 -3.30 -55.72 26.12
C SER A 137 -4.29 -56.38 27.08
N LYS A 138 -5.59 -56.12 26.92
CA LYS A 138 -6.65 -56.76 27.73
C LYS A 138 -6.61 -58.29 27.65
N ARG A 139 -6.44 -58.86 26.44
CA ARG A 139 -6.35 -60.32 26.25
C ARG A 139 -5.09 -60.92 26.87
N ARG A 140 -3.97 -60.21 26.82
CA ARG A 140 -2.69 -60.64 27.42
C ARG A 140 -2.76 -60.64 28.95
N ILE A 141 -3.30 -59.57 29.54
CA ILE A 141 -3.57 -59.47 30.98
C ILE A 141 -4.49 -60.60 31.45
N ALA A 142 -5.60 -60.86 30.73
CA ALA A 142 -6.52 -61.95 31.06
C ALA A 142 -5.86 -63.35 30.98
N ALA A 143 -4.81 -63.49 30.17
CA ALA A 143 -4.03 -64.72 30.05
C ALA A 143 -2.81 -64.78 30.99
N GLY A 144 -2.65 -63.82 31.91
CA GLY A 144 -1.52 -63.76 32.84
C GLY A 144 -0.16 -63.45 32.20
N ARG A 145 -0.15 -62.92 30.96
CA ARG A 145 1.07 -62.56 30.21
C ARG A 145 1.26 -61.05 30.23
N PHE A 146 2.23 -60.55 30.98
CA PHE A 146 2.44 -59.11 31.23
C PHE A 146 3.62 -58.51 30.46
N ASP A 147 4.53 -59.37 30.05
CA ASP A 147 5.83 -59.13 29.39
C ASP A 147 5.75 -58.29 28.10
N GLU A 148 4.60 -58.28 27.40
CA GLU A 148 4.40 -57.48 26.18
C GLU A 148 3.35 -56.37 26.33
N VAL A 149 2.70 -56.23 27.49
CA VAL A 149 1.57 -55.30 27.68
C VAL A 149 2.00 -53.85 27.49
N ASP A 150 3.12 -53.45 28.10
CA ASP A 150 3.65 -52.09 27.97
C ASP A 150 3.92 -51.71 26.53
N ARG A 151 4.47 -52.63 25.72
CA ARG A 151 4.73 -52.38 24.29
C ARG A 151 3.44 -52.06 23.53
N PHE A 152 2.35 -52.77 23.80
CA PHE A 152 1.07 -52.53 23.12
C PHE A 152 0.38 -51.26 23.63
N MET A 153 0.53 -50.93 24.92
CA MET A 153 0.04 -49.69 25.51
C MET A 153 0.81 -48.47 24.95
N ASP A 154 2.14 -48.55 24.82
CA ASP A 154 2.96 -47.52 24.18
C ASP A 154 2.59 -47.28 22.73
N ALA A 155 2.34 -48.36 21.97
CA ALA A 155 1.89 -48.25 20.59
C ALA A 155 0.52 -47.56 20.47
N ALA A 156 -0.40 -47.88 21.37
CA ALA A 156 -1.70 -47.21 21.44
C ALA A 156 -1.54 -45.71 21.80
N SER A 157 -0.75 -45.39 22.84
CA SER A 157 -0.48 -44.01 23.24
C SER A 157 0.13 -43.19 22.10
N LYS A 158 1.13 -43.72 21.39
CA LYS A 158 1.74 -43.04 20.23
C LYS A 158 0.75 -42.81 19.08
N SER A 159 -0.20 -43.71 18.84
CA SER A 159 -1.25 -43.50 17.85
C SER A 159 -2.27 -42.46 18.30
N ALA A 160 -2.63 -42.44 19.59
CA ALA A 160 -3.52 -41.42 20.16
C ALA A 160 -2.92 -40.01 20.09
N SER A 161 -1.62 -39.85 20.42
CA SER A 161 -0.93 -38.56 20.31
C SER A 161 -0.88 -38.05 18.87
N ARG A 162 -0.67 -38.94 17.89
CA ARG A 162 -0.70 -38.59 16.47
C ARG A 162 -2.10 -38.14 16.01
N ALA A 163 -3.15 -38.82 16.49
CA ALA A 163 -4.54 -38.44 16.20
C ALA A 163 -4.88 -37.05 16.77
N ALA A 164 -4.43 -36.75 18.00
CA ALA A 164 -4.62 -35.45 18.63
C ALA A 164 -3.91 -34.31 17.85
N ALA A 165 -2.68 -34.54 17.40
CA ALA A 165 -1.93 -33.58 16.58
C ALA A 165 -2.62 -33.27 15.24
N LEU A 166 -3.23 -34.29 14.62
CA LEU A 166 -3.98 -34.16 13.38
C LEU A 166 -5.26 -33.32 13.55
N VAL A 167 -6.00 -33.55 14.63
CA VAL A 167 -7.18 -32.75 14.99
C VAL A 167 -6.81 -31.30 15.28
N ALA A 168 -5.68 -31.06 15.95
CA ALA A 168 -5.19 -29.70 16.21
C ALA A 168 -4.89 -28.94 14.91
N ARG A 169 -4.23 -29.59 13.92
CA ARG A 169 -4.00 -28.99 12.59
C ARG A 169 -5.29 -28.68 11.84
N LEU A 170 -6.28 -29.58 11.89
CA LEU A 170 -7.59 -29.37 11.28
C LEU A 170 -8.36 -28.20 11.91
N LEU A 171 -8.36 -28.09 13.24
CA LEU A 171 -9.00 -26.98 13.96
C LEU A 171 -8.31 -25.65 13.66
N ALA A 172 -6.98 -25.62 13.59
CA ALA A 172 -6.22 -24.44 13.19
C ALA A 172 -6.55 -23.99 11.75
N PHE A 173 -6.74 -24.94 10.82
CA PHE A 173 -7.11 -24.65 9.43
C PHE A 173 -8.58 -24.22 9.26
N SER A 174 -9.48 -24.77 10.09
CA SER A 174 -10.93 -24.55 10.01
C SER A 174 -11.36 -23.17 10.53
N ARG A 175 -10.67 -22.60 11.53
CA ARG A 175 -11.08 -21.34 12.16
C ARG A 175 -11.14 -20.18 11.15
N ARG A 176 -12.37 -19.82 10.76
CA ARG A 176 -12.75 -18.50 10.26
C ARG A 176 -12.88 -17.60 11.49
N GLN A 177 -11.91 -16.74 11.73
CA GLN A 177 -12.14 -15.56 12.56
C GLN A 177 -11.91 -14.37 11.63
N THR A 178 -12.92 -13.52 11.48
CA THR A 178 -12.74 -12.17 10.94
C THR A 178 -11.64 -11.53 11.78
N LEU A 179 -10.52 -11.20 11.14
CA LEU A 179 -9.37 -10.62 11.83
C LEU A 179 -9.81 -9.30 12.46
N ASP A 180 -9.80 -9.25 13.78
CA ASP A 180 -10.11 -8.04 14.55
C ASP A 180 -8.80 -7.30 14.83
N ALA A 181 -8.21 -6.78 13.76
CA ALA A 181 -6.93 -6.10 13.83
C ALA A 181 -7.08 -4.77 14.59
N ARG A 182 -6.37 -4.64 15.71
CA ARG A 182 -6.37 -3.45 16.56
C ARG A 182 -4.94 -3.11 16.98
N PRO A 183 -4.64 -1.88 17.40
CA PRO A 183 -3.37 -1.57 18.03
C PRO A 183 -3.20 -2.42 19.30
N LEU A 184 -2.13 -3.20 19.36
CA LEU A 184 -1.77 -4.02 20.52
C LEU A 184 -0.54 -3.44 21.21
N ASP A 185 -0.58 -3.44 22.54
CA ASP A 185 0.59 -3.22 23.38
C ASP A 185 1.46 -4.49 23.37
N THR A 186 2.44 -4.50 22.46
CA THR A 186 3.29 -5.66 22.18
C THR A 186 3.97 -6.24 23.43
N PRO A 187 4.60 -5.43 24.32
CA PRO A 187 5.14 -5.92 25.59
C PRO A 187 4.13 -6.67 26.46
N SER A 188 2.94 -6.10 26.67
CA SER A 188 1.90 -6.71 27.50
C SER A 188 1.34 -7.99 26.87
N GLN A 189 1.09 -7.98 25.56
CA GLN A 189 0.58 -9.13 24.83
C GLN A 189 1.57 -10.30 24.86
N LEU A 190 2.86 -10.04 24.59
CA LEU A 190 3.91 -11.06 24.63
C LEU A 190 4.10 -11.64 26.04
N SER A 191 4.00 -10.78 27.07
CA SER A 191 4.08 -11.22 28.46
C SER A 191 2.95 -12.19 28.84
N GLN A 192 1.71 -11.87 28.45
CA GLN A 192 0.55 -12.75 28.66
C GLN A 192 0.69 -14.07 27.91
N THR A 193 1.09 -14.04 26.63
CA THR A 193 1.31 -15.26 25.85
C THR A 193 2.45 -16.10 26.44
N CYS A 194 3.53 -15.49 26.93
CA CYS A 194 4.60 -16.20 27.62
C CYS A 194 4.12 -16.93 28.88
N GLN A 195 3.22 -16.32 29.65
CA GLN A 195 2.64 -16.96 30.83
C GLN A 195 1.82 -18.20 30.44
N LEU A 196 1.03 -18.11 29.36
CA LEU A 196 0.28 -19.26 28.82
C LEU A 196 1.24 -20.38 28.36
N LEU A 197 2.31 -20.03 27.63
CA LEU A 197 3.30 -20.99 27.15
C LEU A 197 3.98 -21.76 28.30
N ARG A 198 4.29 -21.08 29.41
CA ARG A 198 4.85 -21.72 30.61
C ARG A 198 3.93 -22.77 31.22
N SER A 199 2.62 -22.62 31.08
CA SER A 199 1.63 -23.61 31.57
C SER A 199 1.40 -24.76 30.58
N THR A 200 1.77 -24.59 29.31
CA THR A 200 1.49 -25.55 28.23
C THR A 200 2.71 -26.40 27.87
N LEU A 201 3.92 -25.85 28.00
CA LEU A 201 5.16 -26.55 27.70
C LEU A 201 5.70 -27.31 28.93
N PRO A 202 6.39 -28.44 28.72
CA PRO A 202 7.00 -29.20 29.82
C PRO A 202 8.13 -28.41 30.52
N GLU A 203 8.34 -28.69 31.81
CA GLU A 203 9.26 -27.94 32.69
C GLU A 203 10.73 -27.97 32.23
N ASN A 204 11.11 -28.91 31.37
CA ASN A 204 12.44 -29.01 30.78
C ASN A 204 12.70 -28.00 29.64
N ILE A 205 11.74 -27.12 29.33
CA ILE A 205 11.90 -26.02 28.37
C ILE A 205 11.92 -24.68 29.10
N VAL A 206 13.08 -24.02 29.08
CA VAL A 206 13.26 -22.70 29.70
C VAL A 206 12.84 -21.60 28.74
N ILE A 207 11.82 -20.82 29.10
CA ILE A 207 11.28 -19.72 28.29
C ILE A 207 11.85 -18.38 28.73
N THR A 208 12.44 -17.65 27.80
CA THR A 208 13.01 -16.31 28.00
C THR A 208 12.36 -15.30 27.06
N LEU A 209 11.94 -14.15 27.60
CA LEU A 209 11.32 -13.06 26.86
C LEU A 209 12.23 -11.83 26.91
N ASP A 210 12.52 -11.26 25.74
CA ASP A 210 13.37 -10.10 25.54
C ASP A 210 12.63 -9.09 24.66
N VAL A 211 12.13 -8.00 25.24
CA VAL A 211 11.35 -6.98 24.53
C VAL A 211 12.04 -5.65 24.69
N GLU A 212 12.44 -5.04 23.58
CA GLU A 212 13.05 -3.70 23.59
C GLU A 212 12.03 -2.64 24.02
N SER A 213 12.49 -1.63 24.78
CA SER A 213 11.63 -0.62 25.39
C SER A 213 10.98 0.34 24.40
N ASP A 214 11.45 0.37 23.15
CA ASP A 214 10.96 1.19 22.04
C ASP A 214 10.14 0.39 21.01
N VAL A 215 9.82 -0.88 21.29
CA VAL A 215 8.91 -1.70 20.48
C VAL A 215 7.56 -1.00 20.41
N GLY A 216 7.25 -0.42 19.25
CA GLY A 216 5.98 0.26 19.00
C GLY A 216 4.77 -0.68 19.06
N ALA A 217 3.59 -0.08 19.10
CA ALA A 217 2.33 -0.83 19.00
C ALA A 217 2.21 -1.51 17.64
N VAL A 218 1.83 -2.78 17.64
CA VAL A 218 1.61 -3.56 16.41
C VAL A 218 0.11 -3.64 16.12
N PHE A 219 -0.27 -3.47 14.87
CA PHE A 219 -1.66 -3.61 14.43
C PHE A 219 -1.93 -5.07 14.06
N ALA A 220 -2.55 -5.82 14.97
CA ALA A 220 -2.82 -7.24 14.79
C ALA A 220 -4.05 -7.69 15.59
N ASP A 221 -4.57 -8.88 15.27
CA ASP A 221 -5.56 -9.57 16.10
C ASP A 221 -4.81 -10.31 17.22
N ALA A 222 -5.12 -9.98 18.48
CA ALA A 222 -4.46 -10.53 19.66
C ALA A 222 -4.56 -12.06 19.72
N THR A 223 -5.72 -12.62 19.38
CA THR A 223 -6.00 -14.06 19.43
C THR A 223 -5.15 -14.80 18.38
N GLN A 224 -4.99 -14.20 17.20
CA GLN A 224 -4.18 -14.78 16.13
C GLN A 224 -2.69 -14.69 16.42
N LEU A 225 -2.22 -13.57 16.99
CA LEU A 225 -0.84 -13.44 17.41
C LEU A 225 -0.48 -14.47 18.49
N GLU A 226 -1.35 -14.64 19.49
CA GLU A 226 -1.20 -15.66 20.52
C GLU A 226 -1.16 -17.08 19.92
N SER A 227 -2.09 -17.40 19.02
CA SER A 227 -2.15 -18.71 18.38
C SER A 227 -0.95 -19.00 17.49
N ALA A 228 -0.44 -17.99 16.78
CA ALA A 228 0.78 -18.11 15.98
C ALA A 228 1.99 -18.43 16.87
N LEU A 229 2.16 -17.68 17.96
CA LEU A 229 3.23 -17.91 18.93
C LEU A 229 3.13 -19.30 19.59
N LEU A 230 1.91 -19.75 19.92
CA LEU A 230 1.67 -21.09 20.46
C LEU A 230 2.11 -22.17 19.47
N ASN A 231 1.74 -22.05 18.20
CA ASN A 231 2.13 -23.01 17.16
C ASN A 231 3.66 -23.03 16.96
N MET A 232 4.31 -21.88 16.97
CA MET A 232 5.78 -21.83 16.87
C MET A 232 6.44 -22.48 18.09
N ALA A 233 5.91 -22.25 19.29
CA ALA A 233 6.43 -22.85 20.52
C ALA A 233 6.24 -24.37 20.56
N ILE A 234 5.12 -24.89 20.07
CA ILE A 234 4.88 -26.34 19.91
C ILE A 234 5.89 -26.94 18.92
N ASN A 235 6.10 -26.29 17.77
CA ASN A 235 7.08 -26.74 16.80
C ASN A 235 8.51 -26.73 17.38
N ALA A 236 8.85 -25.72 18.17
CA ALA A 236 10.14 -25.63 18.86
C ALA A 236 10.32 -26.74 19.91
N ARG A 237 9.28 -27.05 20.70
CA ARG A 237 9.25 -28.19 21.63
C ARG A 237 9.50 -29.50 20.90
N ASP A 238 8.81 -29.73 19.79
CA ASP A 238 8.93 -30.99 19.04
C ASP A 238 10.33 -31.15 18.44
N ALA A 239 11.04 -30.05 18.19
CA ALA A 239 12.44 -30.05 17.79
C ALA A 239 13.44 -30.21 18.97
N MET A 240 12.97 -30.14 20.23
CA MET A 240 13.77 -30.23 21.46
C MET A 240 13.24 -31.32 22.41
N PRO A 241 13.28 -32.61 22.03
CA PRO A 241 12.69 -33.71 22.82
C PRO A 241 13.34 -33.90 24.20
N ASP A 242 14.63 -33.61 24.34
CA ASP A 242 15.37 -33.71 25.61
C ASP A 242 15.29 -32.42 26.46
N GLY A 243 14.52 -31.43 26.01
CA GLY A 243 14.43 -30.10 26.62
C GLY A 243 15.35 -29.07 25.94
N GLY A 244 15.27 -27.82 26.38
CA GLY A 244 16.01 -26.74 25.74
C GLY A 244 15.58 -25.34 26.19
N ARG A 245 15.89 -24.33 25.36
CA ARG A 245 15.62 -22.92 25.69
C ARG A 245 14.85 -22.26 24.54
N LEU A 246 13.67 -21.75 24.84
CA LEU A 246 12.86 -20.97 23.91
C LEU A 246 13.09 -19.48 24.20
N HIS A 247 13.66 -18.76 23.23
CA HIS A 247 13.92 -17.33 23.34
C HIS A 247 12.99 -16.56 22.41
N ILE A 248 12.17 -15.68 22.98
CA ILE A 248 11.21 -14.83 22.26
C ILE A 248 11.73 -13.41 22.33
N ARG A 249 12.00 -12.80 21.16
CA ARG A 249 12.52 -11.43 21.07
C ARG A 249 11.61 -10.53 20.23
N ALA A 250 11.36 -9.31 20.71
CA ALA A 250 10.71 -8.25 19.95
C ALA A 250 11.59 -6.98 19.94
N ARG A 251 11.69 -6.35 18.77
CA ARG A 251 12.47 -5.14 18.45
C ARG A 251 11.66 -4.26 17.53
#